data_AF-Q4T2M2-F1
#
_entry.id   AF-Q4T2M2-F1
#
_cell.length_a   1.000
_cell.length_b   1.000
_cell.length_c   1.000
_cell.angle_alpha   90.00
_cell.angle_beta   90.00
_cell.angle_gamma   90.00
#
_symmetry.space_group_name_H-M   'P 1'
#
loop_
_entity.id
_entity.type
_entity.pdbx_description
1 polymer ?
#
loop_
_entity_poly.entity_id
_entity_poly.type
_entity_poly.pdbx_seq_one_letter_code
_entity_poly.pdbx_strand_id
1 'polypeptide(L)'
;LTERLYFATLRSKPKSTANTHYFCTDDEFVYENFYADFGPLNLAMLYRYCCKLNKKLKSFTLTRKRIVHYTSFDQRRRSNAAVLIGGYAVIYLKKSPEEAYRALTSGSNASYLPFRDASFGNCTFNLTVLDCLQGIRKLNSADWLFQALQHGFFDFETFSVDEYEHYEVRSSRRLYRAADAPVCVRACVCVCVCVSLCVCACVCPPLSSQRVENGDLNWIVPRKLLAFSGPHPRSKVENGYPLHAPEAYFPYFRKHNVGAVVRLNKKIYDSKRFTDAGFHHHDLFFLDGSTPSDIITQRFLHICESTEGAVAVHCKAGLGRTGTLIGCYLMKQYCFTAAEAIGWIRICRPGSVIGPQQNYLQ
;
A
#
# COMPACT_ATOMS: atom_id res chain seq x y z
N LEU A 1 20.62 -9.77 11.28
CA LEU A 1 20.28 -8.33 11.31
C LEU A 1 20.86 -7.65 12.53
N THR A 2 20.73 -8.26 13.71
CA THR A 2 21.53 -7.96 14.90
C THR A 2 22.07 -9.28 15.46
N GLU A 3 22.80 -9.26 16.58
CA GLU A 3 23.25 -10.46 17.28
C GLU A 3 22.11 -11.37 17.76
N ARG A 4 20.91 -10.82 17.96
CA ARG A 4 19.72 -11.55 18.44
C ARG A 4 18.61 -11.69 17.41
N LEU A 5 18.64 -10.95 16.30
CA LEU A 5 17.58 -10.94 15.29
C LEU A 5 18.08 -11.46 13.94
N TYR A 6 17.42 -12.52 13.45
CA TYR A 6 17.75 -13.22 12.21
C TYR A 6 16.53 -13.35 11.30
N PHE A 7 16.81 -13.47 9.99
CA PHE A 7 15.82 -13.77 8.96
C PHE A 7 16.19 -15.07 8.25
N ALA A 8 15.21 -15.93 7.97
CA ALA A 8 15.44 -17.21 7.30
C ALA A 8 14.33 -17.55 6.29
N THR A 9 14.69 -18.23 5.22
CA THR A 9 13.74 -18.88 4.31
C THR A 9 13.78 -20.39 4.57
N LEU A 10 12.67 -21.00 4.94
CA LEU A 10 12.60 -22.41 5.37
C LEU A 10 11.50 -23.18 4.63
N ARG A 11 11.77 -24.45 4.28
CA ARG A 11 10.81 -25.31 3.55
C ARG A 11 9.71 -25.86 4.44
N SER A 12 9.99 -25.99 5.73
CA SER A 12 9.09 -26.55 6.73
C SER A 12 9.11 -25.70 7.99
N LYS A 13 8.04 -25.82 8.79
CA LYS A 13 7.90 -25.11 10.06
C LYS A 13 8.98 -25.61 11.05
N PRO A 14 9.93 -24.77 11.48
CA PRO A 14 10.93 -25.16 12.45
C PRO A 14 10.31 -25.30 13.85
N LYS A 15 10.84 -26.23 14.65
CA LYS A 15 10.54 -26.29 16.09
C LYS A 15 11.44 -25.30 16.83
N SER A 16 10.86 -24.56 17.79
CA SER A 16 11.66 -23.68 18.66
C SER A 16 12.52 -24.52 19.61
N THR A 17 13.71 -24.02 19.92
CA THR A 17 14.70 -24.70 20.77
C THR A 17 14.90 -23.94 22.09
N ALA A 18 15.78 -24.45 22.95
CA ALA A 18 16.19 -23.75 24.16
C ALA A 18 16.77 -22.37 23.86
N ASN A 19 17.52 -22.23 22.76
CA ASN A 19 18.28 -21.02 22.41
C ASN A 19 17.68 -20.21 21.25
N THR A 20 16.67 -20.74 20.54
CA THR A 20 16.11 -20.09 19.35
C THR A 20 14.60 -20.09 19.37
N HIS A 21 14.01 -18.91 19.18
CA HIS A 21 12.58 -18.70 18.98
C HIS A 21 12.30 -18.42 17.51
N TYR A 22 11.51 -19.27 16.87
CA TYR A 22 11.07 -19.06 15.49
C TYR A 22 9.67 -18.45 15.46
N PHE A 23 9.45 -17.52 14.55
CA PHE A 23 8.10 -17.04 14.23
C PHE A 23 7.99 -16.72 12.73
N CYS A 24 6.76 -16.78 12.22
CA CYS A 24 6.43 -16.51 10.83
C CYS A 24 5.15 -15.67 10.80
N THR A 25 5.01 -14.85 9.77
CA THR A 25 3.84 -13.99 9.56
C THR A 25 3.15 -14.23 8.22
N ASP A 26 3.56 -15.26 7.46
CA ASP A 26 3.07 -15.55 6.10
C ASP A 26 1.54 -15.72 6.03
N ASP A 27 0.95 -16.37 7.03
CA ASP A 27 -0.50 -16.63 7.08
C ASP A 27 -1.24 -15.61 7.98
N GLU A 28 -0.52 -14.67 8.58
CA GLU A 28 -1.07 -13.60 9.43
C GLU A 28 -1.23 -12.29 8.64
N PHE A 29 -0.20 -11.91 7.89
CA PHE A 29 -0.20 -10.72 7.05
C PHE A 29 -0.35 -11.13 5.59
N VAL A 30 -1.60 -11.29 5.17
CA VAL A 30 -1.96 -11.67 3.81
C VAL A 30 -2.28 -10.43 2.99
N TYR A 31 -1.53 -10.24 1.92
CA TYR A 31 -1.81 -9.19 0.94
C TYR A 31 -3.11 -9.48 0.18
N GLU A 32 -3.97 -8.49 0.04
CA GLU A 32 -5.22 -8.61 -0.71
C GLU A 32 -5.03 -8.05 -2.13
N ASN A 33 -4.86 -8.95 -3.10
CA ASN A 33 -4.52 -8.59 -4.48
C ASN A 33 -5.71 -8.02 -5.28
N PHE A 34 -5.45 -7.01 -6.10
CA PHE A 34 -6.42 -6.53 -7.10
C PHE A 34 -6.46 -7.44 -8.34
N TYR A 35 -5.29 -7.87 -8.80
CA TYR A 35 -5.12 -8.81 -9.90
C TYR A 35 -3.96 -9.76 -9.62
N ALA A 36 -2.79 -9.54 -10.22
CA ALA A 36 -1.60 -10.38 -10.04
C ALA A 36 -0.56 -9.76 -9.08
N ASP A 37 -0.80 -8.53 -8.62
CA ASP A 37 -0.05 -7.89 -7.56
C ASP A 37 -0.08 -8.73 -6.28
N PHE A 38 1.04 -8.76 -5.57
CA PHE A 38 1.19 -9.60 -4.37
C PHE A 38 1.79 -8.85 -3.18
N GLY A 39 2.10 -7.56 -3.35
CA GLY A 39 2.80 -6.74 -2.36
C GLY A 39 3.27 -5.41 -2.95
N PRO A 40 4.03 -4.61 -2.19
CA PRO A 40 4.40 -4.87 -0.78
C PRO A 40 3.20 -4.83 0.17
N LEU A 41 3.36 -5.41 1.36
CA LEU A 41 2.35 -5.29 2.43
C LEU A 41 2.18 -3.83 2.87
N ASN A 42 0.97 -3.50 3.30
CA ASN A 42 0.60 -2.12 3.63
C ASN A 42 1.18 -1.64 4.97
N LEU A 43 0.98 -0.36 5.25
CA LEU A 43 1.53 0.34 6.41
C LEU A 43 1.03 -0.24 7.74
N ALA A 44 -0.23 -0.62 7.84
CA ALA A 44 -0.78 -1.27 9.03
C ALA A 44 -0.11 -2.62 9.33
N MET A 45 0.13 -3.43 8.30
CA MET A 45 0.84 -4.70 8.45
C MET A 45 2.30 -4.49 8.86
N LEU A 46 2.99 -3.49 8.29
CA LEU A 46 4.33 -3.10 8.72
C LEU A 46 4.36 -2.65 10.19
N TYR A 47 3.39 -1.83 10.62
CA TYR A 47 3.22 -1.42 12.00
C TYR A 47 3.00 -2.59 12.95
N ARG A 48 2.03 -3.46 12.65
CA ARG A 48 1.73 -4.63 13.46
C ARG A 48 2.93 -5.59 13.54
N TYR A 49 3.68 -5.75 12.45
CA TYR A 49 4.93 -6.50 12.44
C TYR A 49 5.96 -5.89 13.40
N CYS A 50 6.17 -4.57 13.34
CA CYS A 50 7.10 -3.87 14.21
C CYS A 50 6.72 -4.02 15.70
N CYS A 51 5.45 -3.81 16.05
CA CYS A 51 4.94 -4.01 17.41
C CYS A 51 5.15 -5.45 17.89
N LYS A 52 4.85 -6.43 17.03
CA LYS A 52 5.01 -7.85 17.33
C LYS A 52 6.47 -8.21 17.58
N LEU A 53 7.38 -7.72 16.75
CA LEU A 53 8.81 -7.97 16.89
C LEU A 53 9.38 -7.28 18.14
N ASN A 54 8.99 -6.03 18.40
CA ASN A 54 9.36 -5.31 19.62
C ASN A 54 8.90 -6.04 20.89
N LYS A 55 7.65 -6.52 20.91
CA LYS A 55 7.12 -7.33 22.02
C LYS A 55 7.94 -8.61 22.23
N LYS A 56 8.36 -9.27 21.16
CA LYS A 56 9.22 -10.48 21.24
C LYS A 56 10.62 -10.15 21.75
N LEU A 57 11.24 -9.07 21.29
CA LEU A 57 12.58 -8.65 21.72
C LEU A 57 12.62 -8.21 23.18
N LYS A 58 11.55 -7.58 23.68
CA LYS A 58 11.38 -7.14 25.08
C LYS A 58 10.87 -8.24 26.03
N SER A 59 10.40 -9.38 25.51
CA SER A 59 9.83 -10.45 26.33
C SER A 59 10.88 -11.13 27.21
N PHE A 60 10.65 -11.15 28.52
CA PHE A 60 11.56 -11.78 29.50
C PHE A 60 11.83 -13.25 29.20
N THR A 61 10.82 -13.99 28.73
CA THR A 61 10.93 -15.41 28.33
C THR A 61 11.82 -15.65 27.11
N LEU A 62 12.12 -14.60 26.33
CA LEU A 62 12.91 -14.66 25.09
C LEU A 62 14.25 -13.91 25.20
N THR A 63 14.58 -13.33 26.36
CA THR A 63 15.77 -12.48 26.55
C THR A 63 17.08 -13.17 26.15
N ARG A 64 17.22 -14.47 26.44
CA ARG A 64 18.43 -15.26 26.11
C ARG A 64 18.32 -16.01 24.78
N LYS A 65 17.21 -15.88 24.05
CA LYS A 65 16.99 -16.59 22.78
C LYS A 65 17.33 -15.71 21.59
N ARG A 66 17.85 -16.34 20.54
CA ARG A 66 17.87 -15.77 19.18
C ARG A 66 16.46 -15.77 18.64
N ILE A 67 16.03 -14.65 18.08
CA ILE A 67 14.72 -14.48 17.47
C ILE A 67 14.89 -14.58 15.96
N VAL A 68 14.25 -15.58 15.36
CA VAL A 68 14.32 -15.85 13.92
C VAL A 68 12.94 -15.62 13.32
N HIS A 69 12.82 -14.58 12.51
CA HIS A 69 11.70 -14.45 11.59
C HIS A 69 11.96 -15.38 10.41
N TYR A 70 11.09 -16.35 10.17
CA TYR A 70 11.19 -17.20 8.99
C TYR A 70 9.98 -17.04 8.07
N THR A 71 10.23 -17.19 6.77
CA THR A 71 9.23 -17.23 5.69
C THR A 71 9.32 -18.56 4.96
N SER A 72 8.23 -18.96 4.31
CA SER A 72 8.20 -20.09 3.38
C SER A 72 9.06 -19.85 2.12
N PHE A 73 9.25 -20.88 1.29
CA PHE A 73 9.95 -20.78 0.00
C PHE A 73 9.12 -20.12 -1.13
N ASP A 74 7.86 -19.74 -0.89
CA ASP A 74 7.08 -19.00 -1.89
C ASP A 74 7.70 -17.61 -2.10
N GLN A 75 8.07 -17.31 -3.35
CA GLN A 75 8.80 -16.10 -3.72
C GLN A 75 8.06 -14.80 -3.39
N ARG A 76 6.71 -14.82 -3.41
CA ARG A 76 5.88 -13.65 -3.09
C ARG A 76 5.89 -13.39 -1.59
N ARG A 77 5.70 -14.44 -0.79
CA ARG A 77 5.79 -14.39 0.69
C ARG A 77 7.19 -13.95 1.13
N ARG A 78 8.24 -14.48 0.52
CA ARG A 78 9.64 -14.08 0.80
C ARG A 78 9.87 -12.59 0.61
N SER A 79 9.40 -12.03 -0.49
CA SER A 79 9.62 -10.61 -0.83
C SER A 79 8.85 -9.69 0.12
N ASN A 80 7.61 -10.04 0.48
CA ASN A 80 6.85 -9.33 1.51
C ASN A 80 7.51 -9.40 2.89
N ALA A 81 7.91 -10.60 3.33
CA ALA A 81 8.58 -10.80 4.61
C ALA A 81 9.92 -10.04 4.69
N ALA A 82 10.64 -9.93 3.57
CA ALA A 82 11.86 -9.14 3.45
C ALA A 82 11.61 -7.63 3.61
N VAL A 83 10.54 -7.09 3.02
CA VAL A 83 10.15 -5.68 3.23
C VAL A 83 9.77 -5.43 4.70
N LEU A 84 9.04 -6.33 5.35
CA LEU A 84 8.67 -6.17 6.77
C LEU A 84 9.89 -6.08 7.69
N ILE A 85 10.80 -7.06 7.60
CA ILE A 85 11.95 -7.10 8.49
C ILE A 85 13.04 -6.09 8.09
N GLY A 86 13.19 -5.82 6.79
CA GLY A 86 14.06 -4.75 6.29
C GLY A 86 13.55 -3.37 6.72
N GLY A 87 12.23 -3.14 6.64
CA GLY A 87 11.58 -1.93 7.12
C GLY A 87 11.80 -1.73 8.62
N TYR A 88 11.62 -2.78 9.42
CA TYR A 88 11.96 -2.75 10.85
C TYR A 88 13.43 -2.38 11.09
N ALA A 89 14.37 -2.93 10.31
CA ALA A 89 15.78 -2.59 10.42
C ALA A 89 16.08 -1.12 10.09
N VAL A 90 15.38 -0.56 9.09
CA VAL A 90 15.48 0.85 8.73
C VAL A 90 14.90 1.75 9.83
N ILE A 91 13.71 1.44 10.33
CA ILE A 91 12.93 2.28 11.26
C ILE A 91 13.52 2.23 12.68
N TYR A 92 13.67 1.02 13.24
CA TYR A 92 14.01 0.81 14.65
C TYR A 92 15.50 0.55 14.88
N LEU A 93 16.18 -0.12 13.95
CA LEU A 93 17.63 -0.39 14.07
C LEU A 93 18.50 0.70 13.41
N LYS A 94 17.87 1.70 12.78
CA LYS A 94 18.52 2.83 12.10
C LYS A 94 19.53 2.44 11.01
N LYS A 95 19.46 1.21 10.48
CA LYS A 95 20.31 0.71 9.38
C LYS A 95 19.95 1.31 8.03
N SER A 96 20.93 1.64 7.19
CA SER A 96 20.61 2.15 5.84
C SER A 96 19.81 1.10 5.04
N PRO A 97 18.98 1.51 4.06
CA PRO A 97 18.29 0.57 3.17
C PRO A 97 19.24 -0.46 2.56
N GLU A 98 20.42 -0.02 2.13
CA GLU A 98 21.45 -0.84 1.50
C GLU A 98 22.05 -1.83 2.49
N GLU A 99 22.31 -1.41 3.74
CA GLU A 99 22.78 -2.31 4.80
C GLU A 99 21.73 -3.35 5.18
N ALA A 100 20.47 -2.94 5.31
CA ALA A 100 19.35 -3.82 5.60
C ALA A 100 19.17 -4.83 4.45
N TYR A 101 19.17 -4.36 3.20
CA TYR A 101 19.04 -5.21 2.02
C TYR A 101 20.22 -6.18 1.86
N ARG A 102 21.45 -5.71 2.04
CA ARG A 102 22.66 -6.55 1.99
C ARG A 102 22.58 -7.69 3.02
N ALA A 103 22.07 -7.43 4.22
CA ALA A 103 21.85 -8.46 5.23
C ALA A 103 20.74 -9.46 4.87
N LEU A 104 19.79 -9.08 4.01
CA LEU A 104 18.74 -9.97 3.51
C LEU A 104 19.17 -10.81 2.32
N THR A 105 20.22 -10.39 1.61
CA THR A 105 20.78 -11.09 0.44
C THR A 105 22.12 -11.79 0.72
N SER A 106 22.65 -11.72 1.95
CA SER A 106 23.97 -12.26 2.30
C SER A 106 24.08 -13.79 2.35
N GLY A 107 23.08 -14.52 1.86
CA GLY A 107 23.06 -15.99 1.85
C GLY A 107 22.79 -16.56 0.46
N SER A 108 22.85 -17.88 0.31
CA SER A 108 22.72 -18.58 -0.97
C SER A 108 21.28 -18.68 -1.51
N ASN A 109 20.36 -17.84 -1.03
CA ASN A 109 18.96 -17.88 -1.45
C ASN A 109 18.78 -17.16 -2.79
N ALA A 110 17.81 -17.61 -3.59
CA ALA A 110 17.42 -16.90 -4.80
C ALA A 110 17.00 -15.45 -4.49
N SER A 111 17.24 -14.54 -5.43
CA SER A 111 16.81 -13.14 -5.35
C SER A 111 15.32 -13.02 -5.06
N TYR A 112 14.95 -11.94 -4.39
CA TYR A 112 13.55 -11.61 -4.13
C TYR A 112 12.83 -11.31 -5.44
N LEU A 113 11.58 -11.75 -5.55
CA LEU A 113 10.74 -11.47 -6.71
C LEU A 113 10.33 -9.99 -6.67
N PRO A 114 10.60 -9.20 -7.72
CA PRO A 114 10.13 -7.81 -7.77
C PRO A 114 8.61 -7.72 -7.69
N PHE A 115 8.12 -6.70 -6.99
CA PHE A 115 6.71 -6.38 -6.93
C PHE A 115 6.24 -5.83 -8.26
N ARG A 116 5.06 -6.30 -8.66
CA ARG A 116 4.37 -5.86 -9.88
C ARG A 116 3.17 -4.98 -9.52
N ASP A 117 2.68 -4.27 -10.52
CA ASP A 117 1.49 -3.44 -10.37
C ASP A 117 0.18 -4.23 -10.51
N ALA A 118 -0.92 -3.51 -10.29
CA ALA A 118 -2.29 -4.04 -10.33
C ALA A 118 -2.93 -4.05 -11.73
N SER A 119 -2.18 -3.73 -12.81
CA SER A 119 -2.73 -3.79 -14.17
C SER A 119 -2.99 -5.21 -14.64
N PHE A 120 -3.90 -5.33 -15.62
CA PHE A 120 -4.05 -6.53 -16.41
C PHE A 120 -2.86 -6.71 -17.35
N GLY A 121 -2.48 -7.95 -17.62
CA GLY A 121 -1.42 -8.29 -18.58
C GLY A 121 -0.01 -8.27 -17.99
N ASN A 122 0.98 -7.90 -18.80
CA ASN A 122 2.39 -7.94 -18.45
C ASN A 122 2.80 -6.69 -17.67
N CYS A 123 3.62 -6.88 -16.64
CA CYS A 123 4.22 -5.77 -15.90
C CYS A 123 5.49 -5.32 -16.62
N THR A 124 5.62 -4.02 -16.85
CA THR A 124 6.78 -3.41 -17.53
C THR A 124 7.75 -2.72 -16.58
N PHE A 125 7.42 -2.66 -15.28
CA PHE A 125 8.21 -1.99 -14.26
C PHE A 125 8.44 -2.94 -13.09
N ASN A 126 9.70 -3.13 -12.70
CA ASN A 126 10.06 -4.04 -11.62
C ASN A 126 10.39 -3.23 -10.35
N LEU A 127 9.50 -3.25 -9.36
CA LEU A 127 9.73 -2.59 -8.07
C LEU A 127 10.43 -3.57 -7.11
N THR A 128 11.64 -3.27 -6.66
CA THR A 128 12.42 -4.17 -5.81
C THR A 128 12.13 -3.99 -4.31
N VAL A 129 12.62 -4.93 -3.50
CA VAL A 129 12.62 -4.78 -2.03
C VAL A 129 13.45 -3.56 -1.61
N LEU A 130 14.59 -3.30 -2.26
CA LEU A 130 15.45 -2.17 -1.94
C LEU A 130 14.74 -0.84 -2.18
N ASP A 131 14.03 -0.68 -3.30
CA ASP A 131 13.27 0.54 -3.61
C ASP A 131 12.22 0.83 -2.53
N CYS A 132 11.54 -0.22 -2.04
CA CYS A 132 10.59 -0.11 -0.93
C CYS A 132 11.28 0.35 0.36
N LEU A 133 12.46 -0.20 0.68
CA LEU A 133 13.24 0.19 1.87
C LEU A 133 13.77 1.63 1.78
N GLN A 134 14.17 2.07 0.58
CA GLN A 134 14.60 3.44 0.33
C GLN A 134 13.45 4.43 0.47
N GLY A 135 12.26 4.08 -0.06
CA GLY A 135 11.02 4.83 0.18
C GLY A 135 10.69 4.96 1.68
N ILE A 136 10.80 3.86 2.44
CA ILE A 136 10.62 3.87 3.92
C ILE A 136 11.67 4.76 4.60
N ARG A 137 12.92 4.73 4.16
CA ARG A 137 14.01 5.51 4.77
C ARG A 137 13.87 7.00 4.55
N LYS A 138 13.43 7.46 3.38
CA LYS A 138 13.28 8.90 3.10
C LYS A 138 12.31 9.60 4.05
N LEU A 139 11.51 8.84 4.79
CA LEU A 139 10.65 9.34 5.87
C LEU A 139 11.34 9.41 7.25
N ASN A 140 12.41 8.66 7.46
CA ASN A 140 13.04 8.41 8.76
C ASN A 140 14.41 9.11 8.94
N SER A 141 14.93 9.78 7.92
CA SER A 141 16.26 10.42 7.99
C SER A 141 16.25 11.69 8.85
N ALA A 142 17.36 11.96 9.56
CA ALA A 142 17.53 13.13 10.44
C ALA A 142 18.00 14.40 9.72
N ASP A 143 18.56 14.32 8.50
CA ASP A 143 18.82 15.49 7.64
C ASP A 143 17.54 16.22 7.20
N TRP A 144 16.41 15.62 7.51
CA TRP A 144 15.05 16.07 7.29
C TRP A 144 14.55 17.02 8.38
N LEU A 145 15.31 17.25 9.47
CA LEU A 145 14.90 18.10 10.61
C LEU A 145 14.50 19.52 10.18
N PHE A 146 15.15 20.09 9.16
CA PHE A 146 14.86 21.45 8.71
C PHE A 146 13.56 21.57 7.90
N GLN A 147 13.12 20.51 7.20
CA GLN A 147 11.83 20.47 6.49
C GLN A 147 10.71 19.86 7.36
N ALA A 148 11.05 18.92 8.24
CA ALA A 148 10.13 18.23 9.14
C ALA A 148 9.62 19.10 10.29
N LEU A 149 10.37 20.13 10.70
CA LEU A 149 9.91 21.15 11.65
C LEU A 149 8.64 21.89 11.16
N GLN A 150 8.29 21.81 9.87
CA GLN A 150 7.04 22.34 9.35
C GLN A 150 5.94 21.29 9.11
N HIS A 151 6.25 19.99 8.99
CA HIS A 151 5.26 19.03 8.44
C HIS A 151 5.16 17.63 9.07
N GLY A 152 6.01 17.22 10.02
CA GLY A 152 5.76 16.05 10.90
C GLY A 152 5.20 14.78 10.23
N PHE A 153 5.89 14.26 9.21
CA PHE A 153 5.26 13.36 8.25
C PHE A 153 5.08 11.91 8.67
N PHE A 154 5.85 11.32 9.59
CA PHE A 154 5.54 9.95 10.03
C PHE A 154 6.31 9.56 11.28
N ASP A 155 5.60 9.25 12.36
CA ASP A 155 6.17 8.68 13.56
C ASP A 155 5.37 7.44 13.94
N PHE A 156 6.05 6.29 14.08
CA PHE A 156 5.42 5.06 14.56
C PHE A 156 4.84 5.23 15.97
N GLU A 157 5.30 6.20 16.75
CA GLU A 157 4.72 6.50 18.06
C GLU A 157 3.36 7.22 17.94
N THR A 158 3.09 7.91 16.83
CA THR A 158 1.85 8.66 16.59
C THR A 158 0.90 7.99 15.60
N PHE A 159 1.34 6.93 14.92
CA PHE A 159 0.55 6.23 13.92
C PHE A 159 -0.64 5.48 14.53
N SER A 160 -1.85 5.92 14.18
CA SER A 160 -3.09 5.23 14.53
C SER A 160 -3.40 4.12 13.53
N VAL A 161 -3.01 2.88 13.86
CA VAL A 161 -3.34 1.70 13.05
C VAL A 161 -4.84 1.46 12.95
N ASP A 162 -5.59 1.76 14.01
CA ASP A 162 -7.03 1.58 14.04
C ASP A 162 -7.74 2.58 13.12
N GLU A 163 -7.26 3.83 13.06
CA GLU A 163 -7.76 4.80 12.08
C GLU A 163 -7.42 4.38 10.65
N TYR A 164 -6.17 3.99 10.39
CA TYR A 164 -5.75 3.51 9.06
C TYR A 164 -6.63 2.35 8.57
N GLU A 165 -6.84 1.33 9.40
CA GLU A 165 -7.62 0.15 9.02
C GLU A 165 -9.14 0.42 8.97
N HIS A 166 -9.63 1.41 9.72
CA HIS A 166 -11.02 1.84 9.65
C HIS A 166 -11.35 2.46 8.29
N TYR A 167 -10.43 3.29 7.76
CA TYR A 167 -10.64 4.08 6.56
C TYR A 167 -10.14 3.42 5.25
N GLU A 168 -9.32 2.37 5.34
CA GLU A 168 -8.86 1.57 4.19
C GLU A 168 -9.97 0.63 3.64
N VAL A 169 -10.11 0.54 2.32
CA VAL A 169 -11.00 -0.45 1.68
C VAL A 169 -10.32 -1.80 1.46
N ARG A 170 -11.07 -2.86 1.79
CA ARG A 170 -10.77 -4.26 1.48
C ARG A 170 -11.75 -4.87 0.46
N SER A 171 -11.89 -4.25 -0.71
CA SER A 171 -12.80 -4.69 -1.78
C SER A 171 -12.06 -5.42 -2.92
N SER A 172 -11.30 -6.45 -2.60
CA SER A 172 -10.38 -7.07 -3.57
C SER A 172 -11.02 -8.15 -4.45
N ARG A 173 -12.36 -8.28 -4.54
CA ARG A 173 -12.97 -9.36 -5.36
C ARG A 173 -14.12 -9.01 -6.31
N ARG A 174 -14.72 -7.81 -6.30
CA ARG A 174 -15.88 -7.54 -7.18
C ARG A 174 -15.89 -6.24 -7.96
N LEU A 175 -15.06 -5.24 -7.65
CA LEU A 175 -15.04 -3.96 -8.37
C LEU A 175 -14.70 -4.08 -9.88
N TYR A 176 -14.08 -5.19 -10.30
CA TYR A 176 -13.72 -5.44 -11.71
C TYR A 176 -14.59 -6.49 -12.43
N ARG A 177 -15.63 -7.06 -11.79
CA ARG A 177 -16.55 -7.99 -12.50
C ARG A 177 -17.70 -7.29 -13.25
N ALA A 178 -17.82 -5.98 -13.13
CA ALA A 178 -18.96 -5.21 -13.68
C ALA A 178 -18.69 -4.55 -15.04
N ALA A 179 -17.65 -4.94 -15.78
CA ALA A 179 -17.43 -4.50 -17.15
C ALA A 179 -16.95 -5.68 -18.01
N ASP A 180 -17.91 -6.33 -18.69
CA ASP A 180 -17.77 -7.09 -19.95
C ASP A 180 -16.41 -7.76 -20.24
N ALA A 181 -15.97 -8.66 -19.36
CA ALA A 181 -14.88 -9.59 -19.68
C ALA A 181 -15.47 -11.01 -19.83
N PRO A 182 -15.19 -11.73 -20.92
CA PRO A 182 -15.68 -13.09 -21.11
C PRO A 182 -15.14 -13.98 -19.99
N VAL A 183 -16.03 -14.81 -19.44
CA VAL A 183 -15.73 -15.75 -18.37
C VAL A 183 -14.57 -16.66 -18.82
N CYS A 184 -13.36 -16.42 -18.31
CA CYS A 184 -12.26 -17.35 -18.49
C CYS A 184 -12.51 -18.54 -17.55
N VAL A 185 -13.23 -19.54 -18.04
CA VAL A 185 -13.32 -20.85 -17.40
C VAL A 185 -11.99 -21.55 -17.70
N ARG A 186 -11.01 -21.42 -16.81
CA ARG A 186 -9.90 -22.39 -16.79
C ARG A 186 -10.43 -23.69 -16.19
N ALA A 187 -10.87 -24.59 -17.06
CA ALA A 187 -11.01 -25.99 -16.73
C ALA A 187 -9.59 -26.56 -16.56
N CYS A 188 -9.16 -26.77 -15.31
CA CYS A 188 -8.03 -27.66 -15.05
C CYS A 188 -8.52 -29.09 -15.27
N VAL A 189 -8.22 -29.66 -16.44
CA VAL A 189 -8.42 -31.09 -16.69
C VAL A 189 -7.26 -31.81 -16.02
N CYS A 190 -7.47 -32.32 -14.80
CA CYS A 190 -6.60 -33.36 -14.25
C CYS A 190 -7.03 -34.69 -14.85
N VAL A 191 -6.25 -35.22 -15.79
CA VAL A 191 -6.36 -36.62 -16.21
C VAL A 191 -5.73 -37.48 -15.12
N CYS A 192 -6.52 -37.88 -14.13
CA CYS A 192 -6.18 -39.03 -13.32
C CYS A 192 -6.75 -40.27 -14.04
N VAL A 193 -5.86 -41.17 -14.42
CA VAL A 193 -6.24 -42.56 -14.72
C VAL A 193 -6.93 -43.07 -13.45
N CYS A 194 -8.17 -43.55 -13.58
CA CYS A 194 -9.15 -43.96 -12.56
C CYS A 194 -10.35 -42.99 -12.46
N VAL A 195 -11.48 -43.50 -12.95
CA VAL A 195 -12.82 -42.92 -13.08
C VAL A 195 -13.27 -42.13 -11.83
N SER A 196 -13.24 -40.79 -11.87
CA SER A 196 -14.16 -39.86 -11.17
C SER A 196 -13.80 -38.40 -11.48
N LEU A 197 -14.69 -37.66 -12.16
CA LEU A 197 -14.58 -36.21 -12.32
C LEU A 197 -14.83 -35.51 -10.97
N CYS A 198 -13.80 -34.97 -10.34
CA CYS A 198 -13.96 -34.05 -9.21
C CYS A 198 -13.96 -32.60 -9.71
N VAL A 199 -15.13 -31.97 -9.77
CA VAL A 199 -15.24 -30.51 -9.96
C VAL A 199 -15.01 -29.85 -8.60
N CYS A 200 -13.80 -29.36 -8.34
CA CYS A 200 -13.53 -28.55 -7.15
C CYS A 200 -14.08 -27.13 -7.33
N ALA A 201 -15.30 -26.89 -6.85
CA ALA A 201 -15.80 -25.55 -6.60
C ALA A 201 -15.22 -25.05 -5.27
N CYS A 202 -14.20 -24.19 -5.33
CA CYS A 202 -13.73 -23.48 -4.13
C CYS A 202 -14.77 -22.41 -3.74
N VAL A 203 -15.73 -22.78 -2.90
CA VAL A 203 -16.58 -21.82 -2.20
C VAL A 203 -15.78 -21.32 -0.99
N CYS A 204 -15.10 -20.18 -1.15
CA CYS A 204 -14.57 -19.45 0.00
C CYS A 204 -15.76 -18.87 0.79
N PRO A 205 -15.81 -19.04 2.12
CA PRO A 205 -16.82 -18.37 2.93
C PRO A 205 -16.66 -16.84 2.81
N PRO A 206 -17.76 -16.07 2.89
CA PRO A 206 -17.70 -14.62 2.84
C PRO A 206 -16.97 -14.10 4.07
N LEU A 207 -15.75 -13.57 3.89
CA LEU A 207 -15.11 -12.70 4.86
C LEU A 207 -15.92 -11.40 4.93
N SER A 208 -16.27 -11.01 6.15
CA SER A 208 -17.17 -9.91 6.51
C SER A 208 -16.92 -8.62 5.72
N SER A 209 -17.98 -8.11 5.08
CA SER A 209 -18.05 -6.87 4.30
C SER A 209 -17.96 -5.56 5.11
N GLN A 210 -17.62 -5.61 6.40
CA GLN A 210 -17.78 -4.50 7.36
C GLN A 210 -16.81 -3.31 7.19
N ARG A 211 -15.80 -3.39 6.31
CA ARG A 211 -14.70 -2.40 6.25
C ARG A 211 -14.76 -1.42 5.08
N VAL A 212 -15.64 -1.65 4.10
CA VAL A 212 -15.75 -0.76 2.94
C VAL A 212 -16.54 0.53 3.27
N GLU A 213 -17.20 0.56 4.42
CA GLU A 213 -18.20 1.57 4.83
C GLU A 213 -17.66 2.97 5.10
N ASN A 214 -16.34 3.18 5.06
CA ASN A 214 -15.75 4.39 5.64
C ASN A 214 -15.02 5.29 4.63
N GLY A 215 -15.20 5.08 3.33
CA GLY A 215 -14.78 6.08 2.32
C GLY A 215 -13.46 5.81 1.57
N ASP A 216 -12.78 4.68 1.80
CA ASP A 216 -11.62 4.26 1.00
C ASP A 216 -10.52 5.34 0.88
N LEU A 217 -9.91 5.70 2.00
CA LEU A 217 -8.94 6.78 2.07
C LEU A 217 -7.68 6.37 2.81
N ASN A 218 -6.52 6.81 2.30
CA ASN A 218 -5.23 6.60 2.92
C ASN A 218 -4.36 7.85 2.77
N TRP A 219 -3.72 8.26 3.87
CA TRP A 219 -2.68 9.27 3.83
C TRP A 219 -1.45 8.73 3.11
N ILE A 220 -1.00 9.44 2.08
CA ILE A 220 0.28 9.16 1.42
C ILE A 220 1.37 10.05 2.01
N VAL A 221 1.00 11.30 2.30
CA VAL A 221 1.88 12.30 2.90
C VAL A 221 1.08 12.88 4.06
N PRO A 222 1.28 12.41 5.30
CA PRO A 222 0.42 12.76 6.43
C PRO A 222 0.21 14.27 6.59
N ARG A 223 -1.05 14.66 6.82
CA ARG A 223 -1.49 16.06 6.90
C ARG A 223 -1.27 16.91 5.64
N LYS A 224 -0.79 16.32 4.53
CA LYS A 224 -0.62 17.04 3.26
C LYS A 224 -1.34 16.43 2.07
N LEU A 225 -1.18 15.13 1.81
CA LEU A 225 -1.80 14.46 0.66
C LEU A 225 -2.57 13.22 1.10
N LEU A 226 -3.89 13.28 0.89
CA LEU A 226 -4.85 12.22 1.14
C LEU A 226 -5.31 11.63 -0.19
N ALA A 227 -5.09 10.34 -0.43
CA ALA A 227 -5.63 9.63 -1.59
C ALA A 227 -6.93 8.94 -1.21
N PHE A 228 -7.97 9.08 -2.03
CA PHE A 228 -9.25 8.41 -1.76
C PHE A 228 -10.02 8.00 -3.03
N SER A 229 -11.03 7.15 -2.86
CA SER A 229 -11.92 6.73 -3.94
C SER A 229 -12.89 7.84 -4.36
N GLY A 230 -13.30 7.83 -5.63
CA GLY A 230 -14.16 8.88 -6.17
C GLY A 230 -15.57 8.87 -5.57
N PRO A 231 -16.08 10.01 -5.06
CA PRO A 231 -17.46 10.11 -4.59
C PRO A 231 -18.47 9.85 -5.71
N HIS A 232 -19.67 9.41 -5.30
CA HIS A 232 -20.84 9.20 -6.14
C HIS A 232 -21.88 10.32 -5.94
N PRO A 233 -22.86 10.50 -6.85
CA PRO A 233 -23.89 11.52 -6.67
C PRO A 233 -24.75 11.30 -5.42
N ARG A 234 -24.90 10.05 -4.95
CA ARG A 234 -25.69 9.71 -3.78
C ARG A 234 -25.01 8.59 -3.02
N SER A 235 -25.13 8.61 -1.69
CA SER A 235 -24.72 7.48 -0.86
C SER A 235 -25.72 6.35 -1.04
N LYS A 236 -25.23 5.17 -1.45
CA LYS A 236 -26.07 3.97 -1.62
C LYS A 236 -25.23 2.72 -1.46
N VAL A 237 -25.83 1.63 -1.01
CA VAL A 237 -25.19 0.32 -1.04
C VAL A 237 -25.55 -0.34 -2.38
N GLU A 238 -24.55 -0.64 -3.20
CA GLU A 238 -24.71 -1.31 -4.48
C GLU A 238 -23.96 -2.65 -4.43
N ASN A 239 -24.69 -3.77 -4.57
CA ASN A 239 -24.13 -5.12 -4.50
C ASN A 239 -23.31 -5.41 -3.23
N GLY A 240 -23.74 -4.86 -2.09
CA GLY A 240 -23.03 -4.96 -0.81
C GLY A 240 -21.86 -3.99 -0.64
N TYR A 241 -21.63 -3.09 -1.61
CA TYR A 241 -20.59 -2.08 -1.55
C TYR A 241 -21.18 -0.69 -1.28
N PRO A 242 -20.79 -0.03 -0.18
CA PRO A 242 -21.20 1.33 0.11
C PRO A 242 -20.50 2.29 -0.86
N LEU A 243 -21.31 3.02 -1.61
CA LEU A 243 -20.88 4.17 -2.39
C LEU A 243 -21.14 5.41 -1.57
N HIS A 244 -20.19 6.32 -1.52
CA HIS A 244 -20.25 7.52 -0.70
C HIS A 244 -20.47 8.78 -1.52
N ALA A 245 -21.44 9.60 -1.11
CA ALA A 245 -21.55 10.97 -1.59
C ALA A 245 -20.46 11.87 -0.98
N PRO A 246 -20.17 13.05 -1.56
CA PRO A 246 -19.22 14.02 -1.02
C PRO A 246 -19.36 14.29 0.49
N GLU A 247 -20.58 14.41 1.00
CA GLU A 247 -20.88 14.76 2.39
C GLU A 247 -20.36 13.74 3.39
N ALA A 248 -20.26 12.47 2.98
CA ALA A 248 -19.72 11.41 3.85
C ALA A 248 -18.27 11.70 4.27
N TYR A 249 -17.53 12.45 3.44
CA TYR A 249 -16.12 12.79 3.68
C TYR A 249 -15.94 14.06 4.53
N PHE A 250 -16.95 14.94 4.61
CA PHE A 250 -16.79 16.26 5.22
C PHE A 250 -16.34 16.22 6.68
N PRO A 251 -16.89 15.36 7.57
CA PRO A 251 -16.46 15.31 8.96
C PRO A 251 -14.97 14.96 9.07
N TYR A 252 -14.51 13.98 8.28
CA TYR A 252 -13.11 13.59 8.24
C TYR A 252 -12.22 14.70 7.67
N PHE A 253 -12.64 15.30 6.55
CA PHE A 253 -11.88 16.35 5.88
C PHE A 253 -11.69 17.57 6.78
N ARG A 254 -12.73 18.00 7.51
CA ARG A 254 -12.64 19.10 8.48
C ARG A 254 -11.74 18.75 9.66
N LYS A 255 -11.92 17.56 10.25
CA LYS A 255 -11.09 17.08 11.38
C LYS A 255 -9.60 17.07 11.03
N HIS A 256 -9.26 16.74 9.78
CA HIS A 256 -7.88 16.63 9.32
C HIS A 256 -7.39 17.83 8.48
N ASN A 257 -8.09 18.96 8.56
CA ASN A 257 -7.71 20.22 7.90
C ASN A 257 -7.44 20.08 6.39
N VAL A 258 -8.33 19.37 5.68
CA VAL A 258 -8.33 19.31 4.22
C VAL A 258 -8.91 20.62 3.68
N GLY A 259 -8.10 21.37 2.93
CA GLY A 259 -8.49 22.65 2.33
C GLY A 259 -8.95 22.53 0.87
N ALA A 260 -8.41 21.55 0.13
CA ALA A 260 -8.72 21.38 -1.29
C ALA A 260 -8.99 19.92 -1.68
N VAL A 261 -9.85 19.73 -2.67
CA VAL A 261 -10.20 18.47 -3.31
C VAL A 261 -9.85 18.53 -4.79
N VAL A 262 -9.04 17.58 -5.25
CA VAL A 262 -8.64 17.46 -6.66
C VAL A 262 -9.29 16.22 -7.28
N ARG A 263 -10.09 16.45 -8.32
CA ARG A 263 -10.76 15.41 -9.11
C ARG A 263 -10.03 15.16 -10.42
N LEU A 264 -9.67 13.90 -10.66
CA LEU A 264 -8.91 13.48 -11.86
C LEU A 264 -9.75 12.70 -12.88
N ASN A 265 -10.99 12.35 -12.55
CA ASN A 265 -11.90 11.56 -13.39
C ASN A 265 -13.07 12.38 -13.95
N LYS A 266 -13.91 11.73 -14.76
CA LYS A 266 -15.14 12.34 -15.28
C LYS A 266 -15.99 12.86 -14.12
N LYS A 267 -16.76 13.91 -14.36
CA LYS A 267 -17.63 14.54 -13.36
C LYS A 267 -18.80 13.61 -13.02
N ILE A 268 -18.62 12.80 -11.98
CA ILE A 268 -19.62 11.84 -11.47
C ILE A 268 -20.49 12.49 -10.38
N TYR A 269 -20.06 13.61 -9.79
CA TYR A 269 -20.81 14.39 -8.80
C TYR A 269 -20.64 15.88 -9.10
N ASP A 270 -21.52 16.74 -8.56
CA ASP A 270 -21.38 18.19 -8.68
C ASP A 270 -20.30 18.70 -7.70
N SER A 271 -19.29 19.41 -8.23
CA SER A 271 -18.21 20.02 -7.43
C SER A 271 -18.74 21.05 -6.44
N LYS A 272 -19.91 21.65 -6.72
CA LYS A 272 -20.55 22.60 -5.80
C LYS A 272 -20.76 22.06 -4.40
N ARG A 273 -20.99 20.74 -4.29
CA ARG A 273 -21.19 20.08 -2.99
C ARG A 273 -19.97 20.24 -2.07
N PHE A 274 -18.76 20.27 -2.62
CA PHE A 274 -17.55 20.56 -1.85
C PHE A 274 -17.36 22.07 -1.64
N THR A 275 -17.56 22.90 -2.66
CA THR A 275 -17.35 24.36 -2.54
C THR A 275 -18.33 25.02 -1.59
N ASP A 276 -19.60 24.62 -1.62
CA ASP A 276 -20.65 25.11 -0.72
C ASP A 276 -20.40 24.67 0.74
N ALA A 277 -19.62 23.59 0.92
CA ALA A 277 -19.20 23.09 2.23
C ALA A 277 -17.88 23.69 2.73
N GLY A 278 -17.28 24.61 1.98
CA GLY A 278 -16.06 25.35 2.33
C GLY A 278 -14.74 24.75 1.82
N PHE A 279 -14.78 23.77 0.92
CA PHE A 279 -13.56 23.16 0.34
C PHE A 279 -13.27 23.74 -1.05
N HIS A 280 -12.01 24.06 -1.34
CA HIS A 280 -11.61 24.35 -2.72
C HIS A 280 -11.75 23.08 -3.57
N HIS A 281 -12.24 23.21 -4.81
CA HIS A 281 -12.42 22.07 -5.70
C HIS A 281 -11.76 22.34 -7.05
N HIS A 282 -10.92 21.40 -7.51
CA HIS A 282 -10.19 21.50 -8.76
C HIS A 282 -10.43 20.28 -9.66
N ASP A 283 -10.78 20.54 -10.91
CA ASP A 283 -10.90 19.52 -11.96
C ASP A 283 -9.60 19.46 -12.77
N LEU A 284 -8.84 18.37 -12.63
CA LEU A 284 -7.62 18.08 -13.40
C LEU A 284 -7.79 16.77 -14.16
N PHE A 285 -8.76 16.75 -15.08
CA PHE A 285 -9.16 15.54 -15.80
C PHE A 285 -8.09 15.03 -16.75
N PHE A 286 -7.83 13.72 -16.70
CA PHE A 286 -7.18 12.96 -17.78
C PHE A 286 -7.73 11.53 -17.86
N LEU A 287 -7.50 10.87 -19.00
CA LEU A 287 -8.10 9.58 -19.34
C LEU A 287 -7.67 8.48 -18.36
N ASP A 288 -8.56 7.51 -18.14
CA ASP A 288 -8.26 6.39 -17.25
C ASP A 288 -7.18 5.49 -17.85
N GLY A 289 -6.20 5.09 -17.05
CA GLY A 289 -5.02 4.34 -17.51
C GLY A 289 -3.99 5.14 -18.33
N SER A 290 -4.25 6.42 -18.65
CA SER A 290 -3.26 7.28 -19.30
C SER A 290 -2.36 7.99 -18.29
N THR A 291 -1.40 8.75 -18.80
CA THR A 291 -0.50 9.63 -18.04
C THR A 291 -1.01 11.08 -18.08
N PRO A 292 -0.71 11.91 -17.07
CA PRO A 292 -1.04 13.33 -17.09
C PRO A 292 -0.12 14.08 -18.08
N SER A 293 -0.60 15.20 -18.60
CA SER A 293 0.25 16.15 -19.35
C SER A 293 1.05 17.03 -18.39
N ASP A 294 2.14 17.63 -18.86
CA ASP A 294 2.96 18.53 -18.04
C ASP A 294 2.16 19.69 -17.45
N ILE A 295 1.18 20.21 -18.20
CA ILE A 295 0.28 21.27 -17.72
C ILE A 295 -0.55 20.80 -16.53
N ILE A 296 -1.08 19.57 -16.58
CA ILE A 296 -1.84 18.98 -15.47
C ILE A 296 -0.92 18.76 -14.27
N THR A 297 0.26 18.20 -14.51
CA THR A 297 1.25 17.94 -13.45
C THR A 297 1.68 19.23 -12.77
N GLN A 298 2.04 20.27 -13.52
CA GLN A 298 2.42 21.58 -12.97
C GLN A 298 1.28 22.23 -12.18
N ARG A 299 0.05 22.19 -12.70
CA ARG A 299 -1.13 22.69 -11.97
C ARG A 299 -1.36 21.94 -10.66
N PHE A 300 -1.24 20.62 -10.68
CA PHE A 300 -1.38 19.80 -9.47
C PHE A 300 -0.34 20.19 -8.41
N LEU A 301 0.92 20.30 -8.80
CA LEU A 301 2.01 20.71 -7.91
C LEU A 301 1.76 22.10 -7.32
N HIS A 302 1.35 23.06 -8.15
CA HIS A 302 1.00 24.40 -7.70
C HIS A 302 -0.17 24.40 -6.69
N ILE A 303 -1.23 23.62 -6.94
CA ILE A 303 -2.34 23.48 -5.98
C ILE A 303 -1.83 22.91 -4.65
N CYS A 304 -0.98 21.88 -4.69
CA CYS A 304 -0.42 21.30 -3.47
C CYS A 304 0.43 22.30 -2.70
N GLU A 305 1.20 23.15 -3.37
CA GLU A 305 2.07 24.15 -2.75
C GLU A 305 1.29 25.36 -2.21
N SER A 306 0.23 25.78 -2.89
CA SER A 306 -0.59 26.95 -2.53
C SER A 306 -1.70 26.65 -1.51
N THR A 307 -2.16 25.40 -1.41
CA THR A 307 -3.24 25.05 -0.48
C THR A 307 -2.73 25.07 0.96
N GLU A 308 -3.37 25.91 1.78
CA GLU A 308 -3.27 25.85 3.23
C GLU A 308 -3.96 24.57 3.74
N GLY A 309 -3.21 23.72 4.45
CA GLY A 309 -3.68 22.41 4.89
C GLY A 309 -3.46 21.29 3.86
N ALA A 310 -4.29 20.25 3.97
CA ALA A 310 -4.19 19.04 3.17
C ALA A 310 -4.98 19.13 1.86
N VAL A 311 -4.49 18.40 0.85
CA VAL A 311 -5.15 18.21 -0.44
C VAL A 311 -5.62 16.76 -0.53
N ALA A 312 -6.92 16.57 -0.72
CA ALA A 312 -7.52 15.27 -0.97
C ALA A 312 -7.64 15.02 -2.48
N VAL A 313 -7.05 13.95 -2.98
CA VAL A 313 -6.93 13.66 -4.42
C VAL A 313 -7.65 12.36 -4.72
N HIS A 314 -8.54 12.38 -5.73
CA HIS A 314 -9.23 11.18 -6.16
C HIS A 314 -9.32 11.05 -7.68
N CYS A 315 -9.45 9.82 -8.15
CA CYS A 315 -9.87 9.48 -9.50
C CYS A 315 -11.14 8.63 -9.43
N LYS A 316 -11.17 7.47 -10.09
CA LYS A 316 -12.24 6.48 -9.89
C LYS A 316 -11.99 5.65 -8.62
N ALA A 317 -10.90 4.88 -8.60
CA ALA A 317 -10.52 4.05 -7.46
C ALA A 317 -9.50 4.71 -6.51
N GLY A 318 -8.98 5.89 -6.86
CA GLY A 318 -7.94 6.54 -6.06
C GLY A 318 -6.56 5.85 -6.11
N LEU A 319 -6.26 5.09 -7.18
CA LEU A 319 -5.03 4.27 -7.28
C LEU A 319 -4.08 4.75 -8.38
N GLY A 320 -4.44 4.57 -9.66
CA GLY A 320 -3.56 4.88 -10.80
C GLY A 320 -3.25 6.37 -10.93
N ARG A 321 -4.18 7.13 -11.51
CA ARG A 321 -4.04 8.59 -11.76
C ARG A 321 -3.70 9.38 -10.50
N THR A 322 -4.35 9.03 -9.39
CA THR A 322 -4.11 9.64 -8.07
C THR A 322 -2.68 9.39 -7.61
N GLY A 323 -2.23 8.13 -7.63
CA GLY A 323 -0.87 7.77 -7.27
C GLY A 323 0.16 8.43 -8.17
N THR A 324 -0.10 8.56 -9.49
CA THR A 324 0.83 9.21 -10.42
C THR A 324 1.10 10.66 -10.03
N LEU A 325 0.06 11.48 -9.85
CA LEU A 325 0.27 12.88 -9.50
C LEU A 325 0.88 13.06 -8.10
N ILE A 326 0.47 12.25 -7.12
CA ILE A 326 1.12 12.26 -5.80
C ILE A 326 2.59 11.83 -5.91
N GLY A 327 2.92 10.87 -6.78
CA GLY A 327 4.29 10.48 -7.09
C GLY A 327 5.12 11.63 -7.62
N CYS A 328 4.59 12.42 -8.56
CA CYS A 328 5.25 13.63 -9.05
C CYS A 328 5.55 14.62 -7.92
N TYR A 329 4.62 14.80 -6.97
CA TYR A 329 4.84 15.63 -5.78
C TYR A 329 5.97 15.09 -4.90
N LEU A 330 5.97 13.79 -4.61
CA LEU A 330 7.03 13.16 -3.80
C LEU A 330 8.42 13.32 -4.44
N MET A 331 8.49 13.14 -5.75
CA MET A 331 9.74 13.31 -6.50
C MET A 331 10.22 14.77 -6.49
N LYS A 332 9.31 15.74 -6.70
CA LYS A 332 9.65 17.17 -6.70
C LYS A 332 10.05 17.67 -5.32
N GLN A 333 9.25 17.35 -4.30
CA GLN A 333 9.37 17.96 -2.97
C GLN A 333 10.35 17.23 -2.07
N TYR A 334 10.46 15.91 -2.20
CA TYR A 334 11.28 15.07 -1.32
C TYR A 334 12.37 14.29 -2.07
N CYS A 335 12.60 14.62 -3.34
CA CYS A 335 13.62 14.03 -4.19
C CYS A 335 13.55 12.49 -4.24
N PHE A 336 12.35 11.90 -4.15
CA PHE A 336 12.19 10.47 -4.37
C PHE A 336 12.56 10.13 -5.81
N THR A 337 13.18 8.97 -6.04
CA THR A 337 13.19 8.35 -7.36
C THR A 337 11.79 7.82 -7.68
N ALA A 338 11.53 7.53 -8.95
CA ALA A 338 10.27 6.93 -9.37
C ALA A 338 9.95 5.64 -8.59
N ALA A 339 10.94 4.74 -8.46
CA ALA A 339 10.79 3.46 -7.79
C ALA A 339 10.53 3.63 -6.29
N GLU A 340 11.27 4.52 -5.62
CA GLU A 340 11.04 4.84 -4.21
C GLU A 340 9.63 5.41 -3.98
N ALA A 341 9.18 6.33 -4.85
CA ALA A 341 7.87 6.95 -4.74
C ALA A 341 6.76 5.90 -4.91
N ILE A 342 6.85 5.05 -5.94
CA ILE A 342 5.90 3.96 -6.18
C ILE A 342 5.89 2.99 -4.99
N GLY A 343 7.07 2.61 -4.48
CA GLY A 343 7.19 1.74 -3.32
C GLY A 343 6.52 2.30 -2.07
N TRP A 344 6.75 3.58 -1.78
CA TRP A 344 6.11 4.25 -0.64
C TRP A 344 4.60 4.37 -0.81
N ILE A 345 4.13 4.85 -1.97
CA ILE A 345 2.70 5.01 -2.22
C ILE A 345 1.98 3.66 -2.10
N ARG A 346 2.58 2.56 -2.57
CA ARG A 346 2.00 1.21 -2.45
C ARG A 346 1.99 0.66 -1.02
N ILE A 347 2.96 1.04 -0.19
CA ILE A 347 2.92 0.72 1.25
C ILE A 347 1.77 1.48 1.92
N CYS A 348 1.53 2.74 1.55
CA CYS A 348 0.43 3.54 2.12
C CYS A 348 -0.95 3.17 1.56
N ARG A 349 -1.01 2.81 0.28
CA ARG A 349 -2.23 2.50 -0.47
C ARG A 349 -1.91 1.49 -1.58
N PRO A 350 -2.05 0.17 -1.29
CA PRO A 350 -1.77 -0.90 -2.23
C PRO A 350 -2.44 -0.72 -3.60
N GLY A 351 -1.79 -1.20 -4.66
CA GLY A 351 -2.30 -1.13 -6.04
C GLY A 351 -2.15 0.24 -6.73
N SER A 352 -1.58 1.25 -6.06
CA SER A 352 -1.35 2.57 -6.65
C SER A 352 -0.27 2.58 -7.75
N VAL A 353 -0.41 3.53 -8.70
CA VAL A 353 0.40 3.70 -9.92
C VAL A 353 0.37 2.46 -10.82
N ILE A 354 -0.36 2.52 -11.94
CA ILE A 354 -0.76 1.35 -12.71
C ILE A 354 -0.25 1.43 -14.16
N GLY A 355 0.29 0.32 -14.66
CA GLY A 355 0.66 0.14 -16.05
C GLY A 355 1.64 1.21 -16.56
N PRO A 356 1.33 1.90 -17.68
CA PRO A 356 2.22 2.93 -18.27
C PRO A 356 2.59 4.08 -17.33
N GLN A 357 1.79 4.33 -16.29
CA GLN A 357 2.03 5.40 -15.32
C GLN A 357 3.31 5.18 -14.51
N GLN A 358 3.77 3.95 -14.35
CA GLN A 358 5.04 3.65 -13.68
C GLN A 358 6.22 4.18 -14.49
N ASN A 359 6.20 3.94 -15.81
CA ASN A 359 7.25 4.40 -16.72
C ASN A 359 7.22 5.92 -16.93
N TYR A 360 6.07 6.57 -16.77
CA TYR A 360 5.97 8.03 -16.80
C TYR A 360 6.66 8.71 -15.61
N LEU A 361 6.66 8.06 -14.44
CA LEU A 361 7.36 8.59 -13.28
C LEU A 361 8.87 8.40 -13.38
N GLN A 362 9.34 7.47 -14.20
CA GLN A 362 10.76 7.20 -14.44
C GLN A 362 11.33 8.21 -15.44
#